data_AF-A0A0N0BMV8-F1
#
_entry.id   AF-A0A0N0BMV8-F1
#
_cell.length_a   1.000
_cell.length_b   1.000
_cell.length_c   1.000
_cell.angle_alpha   90.00
_cell.angle_beta   90.00
_cell.angle_gamma   90.00
#
_symmetry.space_group_name_H-M   'P 1'
#
loop_
_entity.id
_entity.type
_entity.pdbx_description
1 polymer ?
#
loop_
_entity_poly.entity_id
_entity_poly.type
_entity_poly.pdbx_seq_one_letter_code
_entity_poly.pdbx_strand_id
1 'polypeptide(L)'
;MTRYADFPDELQHLIDELEQEGFGIVYGAIGESDRPAFIAEQGETIVRVEDWTQTWAFTLRDPDRPDYDDTWAYPRRVRGEVLEWLDDFEA
;
A
#
# COMPACT_ATOMS: atom_id res chain seq x y z
N MET A 1 -13.62 -0.18 16.71
CA MET A 1 -14.12 -0.35 15.33
C MET A 1 -13.38 0.66 14.48
N THR A 2 -12.25 0.27 13.91
CA THR A 2 -11.45 1.12 13.04
C THR A 2 -12.25 1.29 11.76
N ARG A 3 -12.60 2.54 11.44
CA ARG A 3 -13.33 2.91 10.23
C ARG A 3 -12.39 2.57 9.07
N TYR A 4 -12.72 1.54 8.28
CA TYR A 4 -12.15 1.38 6.95
C TYR A 4 -12.28 2.75 6.28
N ALA A 5 -11.18 3.35 5.84
CA ALA A 5 -11.31 4.48 4.91
C ALA A 5 -12.05 3.97 3.67
N ASP A 6 -12.72 4.84 2.93
CA ASP A 6 -13.49 4.48 1.74
C ASP A 6 -12.53 4.12 0.59
N PHE A 7 -11.78 3.03 0.78
CA PHE A 7 -10.86 2.50 -0.21
C PHE A 7 -11.65 1.72 -1.26
N PRO A 8 -11.29 1.82 -2.55
CA PRO A 8 -11.77 0.92 -3.59
C PRO A 8 -11.59 -0.56 -3.20
N ASP A 9 -12.48 -1.44 -3.67
CA ASP A 9 -12.45 -2.87 -3.34
C ASP A 9 -11.07 -3.50 -3.56
N GLU A 10 -10.38 -3.15 -4.65
CA GLU A 10 -9.04 -3.66 -4.96
C GLU A 10 -8.00 -3.29 -3.90
N LEU A 11 -8.11 -2.11 -3.28
CA LEU A 11 -7.20 -1.71 -2.19
C LEU A 11 -7.61 -2.34 -0.86
N GLN A 12 -8.90 -2.57 -0.63
CA GLN A 12 -9.35 -3.37 0.51
C GLN A 12 -8.83 -4.80 0.42
N HIS A 13 -8.84 -5.40 -0.77
CA HIS A 13 -8.24 -6.72 -1.01
C HIS A 13 -6.74 -6.73 -0.76
N LEU A 14 -6.01 -5.71 -1.23
CA LEU A 14 -4.59 -5.58 -0.96
C LEU A 14 -4.30 -5.50 0.55
N ILE A 15 -5.09 -4.72 1.29
CA ILE A 15 -4.96 -4.61 2.74
C ILE A 15 -5.16 -5.97 3.42
N ASP A 16 -6.21 -6.70 3.04
CA ASP A 16 -6.52 -8.02 3.60
C ASP A 16 -5.42 -9.05 3.30
N GLU A 17 -4.81 -8.98 2.11
CA GLU A 17 -3.65 -9.80 1.74
C GLU A 17 -2.42 -9.44 2.59
N LEU A 18 -2.09 -8.15 2.73
CA LEU A 18 -0.97 -7.69 3.57
C LEU A 18 -1.16 -8.09 5.04
N GLU A 19 -2.38 -8.01 5.58
CA GLU A 19 -2.69 -8.50 6.94
C GLU A 19 -2.47 -10.02 7.07
N GLN A 20 -2.85 -10.80 6.05
CA GLN A 20 -2.62 -12.25 6.02
C GLN A 20 -1.14 -12.61 5.93
N GLU A 21 -0.34 -11.81 5.21
CA GLU A 21 1.12 -11.92 5.13
C GLU A 21 1.82 -11.50 6.44
N GLY A 22 1.10 -10.86 7.35
CA GLY A 22 1.59 -10.45 8.67
C GLY A 22 2.13 -9.02 8.72
N PHE A 23 1.76 -8.16 7.77
CA PHE A 23 2.02 -6.73 7.85
C PHE A 23 1.11 -6.06 8.90
N GLY A 24 1.66 -5.11 9.65
CA GLY A 24 0.89 -4.21 10.48
C GLY A 24 0.33 -3.06 9.66
N ILE A 25 -0.99 -2.91 9.61
CA ILE A 25 -1.66 -1.85 8.83
C ILE A 25 -1.99 -0.65 9.73
N VAL A 26 -1.52 0.53 9.32
CA VAL A 26 -1.82 1.82 9.93
C VAL A 26 -2.60 2.67 8.93
N TYR A 27 -3.82 3.02 9.29
CA TYR A 27 -4.67 3.93 8.53
C TYR A 27 -4.46 5.37 8.97
N GLY A 28 -4.39 6.30 8.02
CA GLY A 28 -4.30 7.71 8.35
C GLY A 28 -4.49 8.64 7.16
N ALA A 29 -4.76 9.91 7.45
CA ALA A 29 -4.49 10.98 6.50
C ALA A 29 -2.99 11.25 6.55
N ILE A 30 -2.28 10.95 5.46
CA ILE A 30 -0.83 11.12 5.40
C ILE A 30 -0.52 12.35 4.57
N GLY A 31 0.14 13.33 5.19
CA GLY A 31 0.49 14.62 4.58
C GLY A 31 -0.49 15.76 4.86
N GLU A 32 -0.36 16.86 4.11
CA GLU A 32 -1.23 18.05 4.22
C GLU A 32 -2.64 17.83 3.62
N SER A 33 -2.82 16.73 2.91
CA SER A 33 -4.10 16.36 2.31
C SER A 33 -4.81 15.41 3.26
N ASP A 34 -6.01 15.76 3.72
CA ASP A 34 -6.93 14.93 4.53
C ASP A 34 -7.47 13.72 3.72
N ARG A 35 -6.58 13.05 2.97
CA ARG A 35 -6.91 12.01 2.01
C ARG A 35 -6.66 10.63 2.60
N PRO A 36 -7.46 9.63 2.21
CA PRO A 36 -7.29 8.28 2.69
C PRO A 36 -5.94 7.72 2.24
N ALA A 37 -5.15 7.27 3.21
CA ALA A 37 -3.91 6.55 2.98
C ALA A 37 -3.77 5.42 4.01
N PHE A 38 -2.97 4.43 3.66
CA PHE A 38 -2.53 3.40 4.59
C PHE A 38 -1.03 3.15 4.42
N ILE A 39 -0.41 2.74 5.52
CA ILE A 39 0.94 2.19 5.54
C ILE A 39 0.83 0.77 6.08
N ALA A 40 1.42 -0.19 5.38
CA ALA A 40 1.64 -1.53 5.83
C ALA A 40 3.13 -1.71 6.12
N GLU A 41 3.47 -2.19 7.31
CA GLU A 41 4.85 -2.37 7.75
C GLU A 41 5.08 -3.80 8.24
N GLN A 42 6.16 -4.43 7.77
CA GLN A 42 6.63 -5.72 8.28
C GLN A 42 8.16 -5.68 8.41
N GLY A 43 8.67 -5.58 9.64
CA GLY A 43 10.10 -5.44 9.87
C GLY A 43 10.64 -4.13 9.28
N GLU A 44 11.49 -4.23 8.26
CA GLU A 44 12.06 -3.09 7.52
C GLU A 44 11.33 -2.82 6.19
N THR A 45 10.39 -3.69 5.81
CA THR A 45 9.55 -3.56 4.61
C THR A 45 8.40 -2.60 4.88
N ILE A 46 8.22 -1.60 4.02
CA ILE A 46 7.18 -0.57 4.12
C ILE A 46 6.46 -0.46 2.79
N VAL A 47 5.14 -0.63 2.82
CA VAL A 47 4.22 -0.38 1.70
C VAL A 47 3.32 0.79 2.08
N ARG A 48 3.42 1.90 1.37
CA ARG A 48 2.55 3.06 1.55
C ARG A 48 1.68 3.22 0.32
N VAL A 49 0.38 3.43 0.53
CA VAL A 49 -0.59 3.71 -0.53
C VAL A 49 -1.45 4.89 -0.11
N GLU A 50 -1.61 5.86 -1.02
CA GLU A 50 -2.37 7.08 -0.75
C GLU A 50 -3.22 7.53 -1.93
N ASP A 51 -4.38 8.11 -1.62
CA ASP A 51 -5.27 8.68 -2.61
C ASP A 51 -4.74 9.99 -3.17
N TRP A 52 -4.71 10.06 -4.49
CA TRP A 52 -4.62 11.30 -5.24
C TRP A 52 -5.93 11.50 -6.01
N THR A 53 -6.42 12.72 -6.10
CA THR A 53 -7.78 13.09 -6.59
C THR A 53 -8.29 12.37 -7.86
N GLN A 54 -7.43 11.77 -8.67
CA GLN A 54 -7.79 10.94 -9.83
C GLN A 54 -6.99 9.62 -9.97
N THR A 55 -6.01 9.35 -9.09
CA THR A 55 -5.08 8.21 -9.18
C THR A 55 -4.61 7.80 -7.79
N TRP A 56 -4.05 6.62 -7.63
CA TRP A 56 -3.43 6.21 -6.37
C TRP A 56 -1.92 6.29 -6.51
N ALA A 57 -1.23 6.76 -5.46
CA ALA A 57 0.22 6.69 -5.39
C ALA A 57 0.61 5.56 -4.45
N PHE A 58 1.69 4.84 -4.79
CA PHE A 58 2.29 3.87 -3.88
C PHE A 58 3.80 4.05 -3.79
N THR A 59 4.31 3.75 -2.60
CA THR A 59 5.73 3.76 -2.27
C THR A 59 6.07 2.44 -1.59
N LEU A 60 7.10 1.75 -2.09
CA LEU A 60 7.59 0.47 -1.56
C LEU A 60 9.04 0.65 -1.16
N ARG A 61 9.36 0.25 0.07
CA ARG A 61 10.72 0.31 0.61
C ARG A 61 11.05 -0.98 1.31
N ASP A 62 12.25 -1.47 1.07
CA ASP A 62 12.82 -2.61 1.74
C ASP A 62 14.36 -2.55 1.58
N PRO A 63 15.14 -2.85 2.62
CA PRO A 63 16.60 -2.73 2.57
C PRO A 63 17.26 -3.66 1.54
N ASP A 64 16.61 -4.77 1.18
CA ASP A 64 17.11 -5.78 0.26
C ASP A 64 16.52 -5.64 -1.16
N ARG A 65 15.63 -4.67 -1.40
CA ARG A 65 14.92 -4.48 -2.69
C ARG A 65 15.08 -3.05 -3.22
N PRO A 66 14.89 -2.84 -4.54
CA PRO A 66 14.80 -1.49 -5.09
C PRO A 66 13.59 -0.75 -4.52
N ASP A 67 13.83 0.47 -4.06
CA ASP A 67 12.78 1.40 -3.64
C ASP A 67 11.92 1.83 -4.84
N TYR A 68 10.60 1.85 -4.64
CA TYR A 68 9.63 2.48 -5.53
C TYR A 68 9.05 3.68 -4.82
N ASP A 69 9.12 4.87 -5.41
CA ASP A 69 8.67 6.11 -4.78
C ASP A 69 7.59 6.77 -5.66
N ASP A 70 6.45 7.12 -5.04
CA ASP A 70 5.35 7.90 -5.64
C ASP A 70 4.87 7.42 -7.02
N THR A 71 4.77 6.09 -7.21
CA THR A 71 4.30 5.53 -8.48
C THR A 71 2.78 5.71 -8.59
N TRP A 72 2.33 6.45 -9.62
CA TRP A 72 0.90 6.74 -9.84
C TRP A 72 0.21 5.69 -10.70
N ALA A 73 -0.83 5.06 -10.17
CA ALA A 73 -1.57 4.00 -10.85
C ALA A 73 -3.05 3.92 -10.46
N TYR A 74 -3.84 3.21 -11.26
CA TYR A 74 -5.21 2.81 -10.92
C TYR A 74 -5.21 1.80 -9.76
N PRO A 75 -6.28 1.72 -8.93
CA PRO A 75 -6.34 0.82 -7.77
C PRO A 75 -5.93 -0.63 -8.07
N ARG A 76 -6.49 -1.20 -9.14
CA ARG A 76 -6.18 -2.55 -9.60
C ARG A 76 -4.69 -2.75 -9.93
N ARG A 77 -4.06 -1.72 -10.50
CA ARG A 77 -2.65 -1.75 -10.86
C ARG A 77 -1.76 -1.58 -9.62
N VAL A 78 -2.16 -0.76 -8.65
CA VAL A 78 -1.48 -0.66 -7.35
C VAL A 78 -1.42 -2.03 -6.69
N ARG A 79 -2.56 -2.73 -6.56
CA ARG A 79 -2.58 -4.10 -6.01
C ARG A 79 -1.64 -5.03 -6.75
N GLY A 80 -1.71 -5.07 -8.09
CA GLY A 80 -0.85 -5.93 -8.89
C GLY A 80 0.65 -5.64 -8.73
N GLU A 81 1.06 -4.37 -8.77
CA GLU A 81 2.47 -3.99 -8.66
C GLU A 81 3.03 -4.16 -7.25
N VAL A 82 2.21 -3.94 -6.21
CA VAL A 82 2.61 -4.24 -4.83
C VAL A 82 2.83 -5.74 -4.62
N LEU A 83 1.87 -6.57 -5.05
CA LEU A 83 1.99 -8.03 -4.89
C LEU A 83 3.12 -8.62 -5.75
N GLU A 84 3.29 -8.15 -6.99
CA GLU A 84 4.41 -8.57 -7.84
C GLU A 84 5.77 -8.22 -7.21
N TRP A 85 5.89 -7.01 -6.65
CA TRP A 85 7.11 -6.61 -5.94
C TRP A 85 7.34 -7.41 -4.64
N LEU A 86 6.27 -7.88 -3.99
CA LEU A 86 6.37 -8.77 -2.82
C LEU A 86 6.81 -10.19 -3.20
N ASP A 87 6.21 -10.77 -4.24
CA ASP A 87 6.40 -12.15 -4.74
C ASP A 87 7.76 -12.38 -5.43
N ASP A 88 8.35 -11.37 -6.11
CA ASP A 88 9.60 -11.50 -6.88
C ASP A 88 10.81 -11.99 -6.05
N PHE A 89 10.70 -12.03 -4.72
CA PHE A 89 11.76 -12.49 -3.81
C PHE A 89 11.47 -13.83 -3.09
N GLU A 90 10.32 -14.49 -3.29
CA GLU A 90 10.04 -15.81 -2.71
C GLU A 90 10.67 -17.00 -3.50
N ALA A 91 11.56 -16.73 -4.46
CA ALA A 91 12.18 -17.73 -5.35
C ALA A 91 13.59 -18.20 -4.95
#